data_AF-A0A351J4F6-F1
#
_entry.id   AF-A0A351J4F6-F1
#
_cell.length_a   1.000
_cell.length_b   1.000
_cell.length_c   1.000
_cell.angle_alpha   90.00
_cell.angle_beta   90.00
_cell.angle_gamma   90.00
#
_symmetry.space_group_name_H-M   'P 1'
#
loop_
_entity.id
_entity.type
_entity.pdbx_description
1 polymer ?
#
loop_
_entity_poly.entity_id
_entity_poly.type
_entity_poly.pdbx_seq_one_letter_code
_entity_poly.pdbx_strand_id
1 'polypeptide(L)'
;MTITNKSIEQISIPKLLCLIFIPTSVLTIVYIFAGLAQNVIPSLILFYLCAAFTLFPIELGIVMYASKKEYGSFSLKSAFSRYSKMSWWKVFLYGSLLFAFAGIMSVTLAPLENNLFAPISNYLKQITPEYFDWANIEYFGQYSKGI
;
A
#
# COMPACT_ATOMS: atom_id res chain seq x y z
N MET A 1 -36.20 1.79 26.71
CA MET A 1 -35.18 2.27 25.77
C MET A 1 -34.21 1.11 25.55
N THR A 2 -34.42 0.33 24.49
CA THR A 2 -33.73 -0.96 24.30
C THR A 2 -32.39 -0.70 23.64
N ILE A 3 -31.30 -0.90 24.39
CA ILE A 3 -29.94 -0.82 23.86
C ILE A 3 -29.72 -2.09 23.03
N THR A 4 -29.97 -2.03 21.73
CA THR A 4 -29.61 -3.09 20.79
C THR A 4 -28.09 -3.21 20.79
N ASN A 5 -27.61 -4.24 21.48
CA ASN A 5 -26.22 -4.66 21.50
C ASN A 5 -25.89 -5.18 20.10
N LYS A 6 -25.52 -4.26 19.19
CA LYS A 6 -25.09 -4.59 17.83
C LYS A 6 -23.78 -5.34 17.97
N SER A 7 -23.85 -6.67 17.83
CA SER A 7 -22.67 -7.52 17.81
C SER A 7 -21.68 -6.96 16.80
N ILE A 8 -20.45 -6.72 17.25
CA ILE A 8 -19.33 -6.34 16.38
C ILE A 8 -19.14 -7.53 15.43
N GLU A 9 -19.62 -7.41 14.18
CA GLU A 9 -19.36 -8.42 13.15
C GLU A 9 -17.84 -8.53 12.97
N GLN A 10 -17.25 -9.59 13.50
CA GLN A 10 -15.84 -9.88 13.26
C GLN A 10 -15.65 -10.20 11.78
N ILE A 11 -14.76 -9.46 11.13
CA ILE A 11 -14.34 -9.77 9.76
C ILE A 11 -13.55 -11.08 9.81
N SER A 12 -13.99 -12.06 9.02
CA SER A 12 -13.26 -13.33 8.92
C SER A 12 -11.90 -13.10 8.24
N ILE A 13 -10.87 -13.83 8.69
CA ILE A 13 -9.51 -13.79 8.11
C ILE A 13 -9.50 -13.89 6.58
N PRO A 14 -10.20 -14.84 5.92
CA PRO A 14 -10.19 -14.91 4.45
C PRO A 14 -10.80 -13.67 3.79
N LYS A 15 -11.83 -13.07 4.40
CA LYS A 15 -12.43 -11.84 3.91
C LYS A 15 -11.47 -10.66 4.05
N LEU A 16 -10.74 -10.59 5.16
CA LEU A 16 -9.70 -9.59 5.36
C LEU A 16 -8.57 -9.72 4.34
N LEU A 17 -8.05 -10.94 4.14
CA LEU A 17 -7.02 -11.21 3.14
C LEU A 17 -7.51 -10.80 1.74
N CYS A 18 -8.72 -11.19 1.35
CA CYS A 18 -9.32 -10.83 0.07
C CYS A 18 -9.42 -9.30 -0.12
N LEU A 19 -9.82 -8.58 0.94
CA LEU A 19 -9.96 -7.12 0.92
C LEU A 19 -8.62 -6.39 0.76
N ILE A 20 -7.50 -7.02 1.16
CA ILE A 20 -6.14 -6.47 1.02
C ILE A 20 -5.53 -6.91 -0.32
N PHE A 21 -5.55 -8.21 -0.61
CA PHE A 21 -4.85 -8.79 -1.76
C PHE A 21 -5.51 -8.43 -3.10
N ILE A 22 -6.83 -8.24 -3.17
CA ILE A 22 -7.49 -7.88 -4.42
C ILE A 22 -7.05 -6.48 -4.90
N PRO A 23 -7.21 -5.40 -4.11
CA PRO A 23 -6.80 -4.07 -4.55
C PRO A 23 -5.32 -3.99 -4.90
N THR A 24 -4.45 -4.63 -4.12
CA THR A 24 -3.00 -4.65 -4.39
C THR A 24 -2.67 -5.44 -5.66
N SER A 25 -3.36 -6.55 -5.93
CA SER A 25 -3.16 -7.32 -7.17
C SER A 25 -3.59 -6.52 -8.39
N VAL A 26 -4.73 -5.83 -8.31
CA VAL A 26 -5.21 -4.93 -9.37
C VAL A 26 -4.19 -3.82 -9.63
N LEU A 27 -3.67 -3.18 -8.57
CA LEU A 27 -2.61 -2.18 -8.68
C LEU A 27 -1.37 -2.74 -9.41
N THR A 28 -0.86 -3.91 -9.01
CA THR A 28 0.32 -4.53 -9.63
C THR A 28 0.11 -4.80 -11.11
N ILE A 29 -1.07 -5.31 -11.50
CA ILE A 29 -1.40 -5.56 -12.91
C ILE A 29 -1.41 -4.25 -13.69
N VAL A 30 -2.11 -3.23 -13.20
CA VAL A 30 -2.18 -1.91 -13.84
C VAL A 30 -0.79 -1.29 -13.98
N TYR A 31 0.05 -1.39 -12.95
CA TYR A 31 1.41 -0.89 -12.95
C TYR A 31 2.28 -1.57 -14.01
N ILE A 32 2.24 -2.90 -14.10
CA ILE A 32 3.02 -3.66 -15.11
C ILE A 32 2.56 -3.28 -16.52
N PHE A 33 1.26 -3.28 -16.79
CA PHE A 33 0.74 -2.92 -18.11
C PHE A 33 1.08 -1.48 -18.50
N ALA A 34 0.93 -0.53 -17.57
CA ALA A 34 1.28 0.87 -17.81
C ALA A 34 2.78 1.04 -18.07
N GLY A 35 3.64 0.35 -17.32
CA GLY A 35 5.10 0.40 -17.49
C GLY A 35 5.58 -0.26 -18.78
N LEU A 36 4.88 -1.30 -19.27
CA LEU A 36 5.17 -1.88 -20.58
C LEU A 36 4.68 -0.99 -21.74
N ALA A 37 3.63 -0.20 -21.53
CA ALA A 37 3.07 0.70 -22.55
C ALA A 37 3.84 2.02 -22.69
N GLN A 38 4.52 2.48 -21.64
CA GLN A 38 5.29 3.71 -21.66
C GLN A 38 6.57 3.64 -20.83
N ASN A 39 7.64 4.24 -21.35
CA ASN A 39 8.91 4.42 -20.64
C ASN A 39 9.20 5.90 -20.31
N VAL A 40 8.21 6.80 -20.46
CA VAL A 40 8.39 8.26 -20.31
C VAL A 40 8.46 8.69 -18.85
N ILE A 41 7.76 7.98 -17.96
CA ILE A 41 7.73 8.27 -16.53
C ILE A 41 8.61 7.24 -15.83
N PRO A 42 9.50 7.63 -14.89
CA PRO A 42 10.26 6.68 -14.09
C PRO A 42 9.35 5.69 -13.38
N SER A 43 9.75 4.41 -13.35
CA SER A 43 8.90 3.32 -12.85
C SER A 43 8.44 3.50 -11.40
N LEU A 44 9.29 4.02 -10.52
CA LEU A 44 8.92 4.35 -9.15
C LEU A 44 7.78 5.39 -9.07
N ILE A 45 7.85 6.44 -9.89
CA ILE A 45 6.82 7.50 -9.95
C ILE A 45 5.54 6.94 -10.55
N LEU A 46 5.65 6.12 -11.59
CA LEU A 46 4.51 5.44 -12.20
C LEU A 46 3.79 4.56 -11.17
N PHE A 47 4.52 3.82 -10.34
CA PHE A 47 3.94 3.01 -9.27
C PHE A 47 3.09 3.86 -8.30
N TYR A 48 3.62 4.99 -7.82
CA TYR A 48 2.88 5.89 -6.94
C TYR A 48 1.64 6.49 -7.62
N LEU A 49 1.74 6.83 -8.91
CA LEU A 49 0.63 7.35 -9.68
C LEU A 49 -0.48 6.30 -9.83
N CYS A 50 -0.11 5.07 -10.21
CA CYS A 50 -1.05 3.94 -10.29
C CYS A 50 -1.70 3.67 -8.93
N ALA A 51 -0.95 3.73 -7.83
CA ALA A 51 -1.48 3.54 -6.49
C ALA A 51 -2.49 4.64 -6.12
N ALA A 52 -2.18 5.90 -6.41
CA ALA A 52 -3.06 7.03 -6.16
C ALA A 52 -4.36 6.96 -6.99
N PHE A 53 -4.32 6.46 -8.22
CA PHE A 53 -5.51 6.36 -9.08
C PHE A 53 -6.27 5.04 -8.96
N THR A 54 -5.67 4.01 -8.36
CA THR A 54 -6.29 2.67 -8.25
C THR A 54 -6.61 2.34 -6.80
N LEU A 55 -5.57 2.30 -5.95
CA LEU A 55 -5.69 1.83 -4.58
C LEU A 55 -6.51 2.81 -3.74
N PHE A 56 -6.18 4.11 -3.82
CA PHE A 56 -6.87 5.15 -3.06
C PHE A 56 -8.40 5.19 -3.28
N PRO A 57 -8.94 5.22 -4.53
CA PRO A 57 -10.39 5.23 -4.71
C PRO A 57 -11.04 3.90 -4.30
N ILE A 58 -10.37 2.76 -4.48
CA ILE A 58 -10.89 1.46 -4.03
C ILE A 58 -11.03 1.44 -2.50
N GLU A 59 -9.98 1.83 -1.77
CA GLU A 59 -9.98 1.88 -0.31
C GLU A 59 -11.02 2.87 0.22
N LEU A 60 -11.11 4.05 -0.40
CA LEU A 60 -12.14 5.03 -0.07
C LEU A 60 -13.55 4.46 -0.27
N GLY A 61 -13.77 3.74 -1.37
CA GLY A 61 -15.01 3.03 -1.67
C GLY A 61 -15.36 1.98 -0.62
N ILE A 62 -14.38 1.19 -0.17
CA ILE A 62 -14.56 0.20 0.90
C ILE A 62 -15.00 0.89 2.21
N VAL A 63 -14.33 1.98 2.60
CA VAL A 63 -14.67 2.75 3.81
C VAL A 63 -16.09 3.31 3.70
N MET A 64 -16.45 3.89 2.55
CA MET A 64 -17.79 4.42 2.30
C MET A 64 -18.87 3.32 2.34
N TYR A 65 -18.59 2.14 1.77
CA TYR A 65 -19.49 0.99 1.80
C TYR A 65 -19.71 0.48 3.23
N ALA A 66 -18.64 0.38 4.01
CA ALA A 66 -18.72 0.02 5.43
C ALA A 66 -19.56 1.06 6.21
N SER A 67 -19.37 2.35 5.95
CA SER A 67 -20.19 3.41 6.56
C SER A 67 -21.68 3.26 6.22
N LYS A 68 -22.01 2.95 4.97
CA LYS A 68 -23.42 2.71 4.59
C LYS A 68 -23.99 1.50 5.32
N LYS A 69 -23.23 0.42 5.46
CA LYS A 69 -23.66 -0.78 6.20
C LYS A 69 -23.91 -0.47 7.69
N GLU A 70 -23.08 0.35 8.30
CA GLU A 70 -23.16 0.62 9.74
C GLU A 70 -24.13 1.73 10.13
N TYR A 71 -24.14 2.83 9.37
CA TYR A 71 -24.83 4.09 9.70
C TYR A 71 -25.93 4.46 8.69
N GLY A 72 -26.18 3.63 7.67
CA GLY A 72 -27.24 3.83 6.67
C GLY A 72 -26.94 4.88 5.60
N SER A 73 -25.80 5.58 5.70
CA SER A 73 -25.40 6.62 4.74
C SER A 73 -23.93 6.49 4.31
N PHE A 74 -23.65 6.83 3.05
CA PHE A 74 -22.29 6.96 2.56
C PHE A 74 -21.66 8.22 3.17
N SER A 75 -20.79 8.03 4.15
CA SER A 75 -20.15 9.15 4.85
C SER A 75 -18.74 8.76 5.27
N LEU A 76 -17.80 9.69 5.10
CA LEU A 76 -16.48 9.58 5.71
C LEU A 76 -16.52 10.02 7.18
N LYS A 77 -17.60 10.69 7.62
CA LYS A 77 -17.75 11.18 8.98
C LYS A 77 -17.71 10.03 9.99
N SER A 78 -18.17 8.83 9.64
CA SER A 78 -18.08 7.65 10.50
C SER A 78 -16.64 7.28 10.84
N ALA A 79 -15.71 7.37 9.88
CA ALA A 79 -14.29 7.10 10.07
C ALA A 79 -13.58 8.15 10.94
N PHE A 80 -14.07 9.39 10.96
CA PHE A 80 -13.50 10.49 11.75
C PHE A 80 -14.26 10.79 13.05
N SER A 81 -15.52 10.36 13.16
CA SER A 81 -16.33 10.50 14.37
C SER A 81 -15.73 9.60 15.44
N ARG A 82 -15.62 10.11 16.67
CA ARG A 82 -14.96 9.44 17.82
C ARG A 82 -13.43 9.58 17.87
N TYR A 83 -12.84 10.47 17.08
CA TYR A 83 -11.44 10.88 17.25
C TYR A 83 -11.26 11.66 18.57
N SER A 84 -10.64 11.04 19.58
CA SER A 84 -10.11 11.79 20.73
C SER A 84 -8.76 12.39 20.34
N LYS A 85 -8.61 13.71 20.44
CA LYS A 85 -7.34 14.38 20.12
C LYS A 85 -6.22 13.81 20.97
N MET A 86 -5.31 13.07 20.34
CA MET A 86 -4.16 12.48 21.02
C MET A 86 -3.12 13.57 21.30
N SER A 87 -2.50 13.55 22.48
CA SER A 87 -1.40 14.48 22.81
C SER A 87 -0.28 14.34 21.78
N TRP A 88 0.24 15.46 21.30
CA TRP A 88 1.28 15.51 20.27
C TRP A 88 2.54 14.71 20.66
N TRP A 89 2.88 14.70 21.95
CA TRP A 89 3.97 13.88 22.50
C TRP A 89 3.76 12.38 22.32
N LYS A 90 2.52 11.91 22.47
CA LYS A 90 2.18 10.50 22.24
C LYS A 90 2.31 10.15 20.76
N VAL A 91 1.83 11.04 19.88
CA VAL A 91 1.98 10.87 18.42
C VAL A 91 3.46 10.78 18.04
N PHE A 92 4.30 11.68 18.56
CA PHE A 92 5.74 11.64 18.33
C PHE A 92 6.39 10.35 18.83
N LEU A 93 6.06 9.93 20.07
CA LEU A 93 6.60 8.69 20.65
C LEU A 93 6.21 7.45 19.83
N TYR A 94 4.93 7.31 19.47
CA TYR A 94 4.48 6.18 18.65
C TYR A 94 5.06 6.21 17.24
N GLY A 95 5.13 7.40 16.63
CA GLY A 95 5.75 7.57 15.31
C GLY A 95 7.23 7.17 15.33
N SER A 96 7.98 7.63 16.33
CA SER A 96 9.39 7.28 16.50
C SER A 96 9.59 5.78 16.75
N LEU A 97 8.76 5.16 17.59
CA LEU A 97 8.83 3.73 17.86
C LEU A 97 8.54 2.89 16.61
N LEU A 98 7.50 3.25 15.86
CA LEU A 98 7.17 2.58 14.59
C LEU A 98 8.25 2.77 13.54
N PHE A 99 8.86 3.97 13.48
CA PHE A 99 9.98 4.24 12.58
C PHE A 99 11.21 3.41 12.93
N ALA A 100 11.57 3.34 14.22
CA ALA A 100 12.66 2.50 14.70
C ALA A 100 12.41 1.02 14.40
N PHE A 101 11.17 0.55 14.65
CA PHE A 101 10.77 -0.81 14.30
C PHE A 101 10.89 -1.07 12.79
N ALA A 102 10.40 -0.17 11.94
CA ALA A 102 10.53 -0.29 10.49
C ALA A 102 12.01 -0.34 10.05
N GLY A 103 12.88 0.46 10.66
CA GLY A 103 14.33 0.44 10.42
C GLY A 103 14.96 -0.91 10.79
N ILE A 104 14.66 -1.44 11.98
CA ILE A 104 15.15 -2.75 12.43
C ILE A 104 14.65 -3.85 11.49
N MET A 105 13.35 -3.84 11.16
CA MET A 105 12.77 -4.80 10.21
C MET A 105 13.46 -4.72 8.85
N SER A 106 13.73 -3.53 8.33
CA SER A 106 14.42 -3.35 7.04
C SER A 106 15.83 -3.96 7.04
N VAL A 107 16.62 -3.74 8.11
CA VAL A 107 17.99 -4.28 8.20
C VAL A 107 18.00 -5.80 8.41
N THR A 108 17.07 -6.32 9.20
CA THR A 108 16.99 -7.76 9.52
C THR A 108 16.37 -8.59 8.41
N LEU A 109 15.39 -8.04 7.69
CA LEU A 109 14.73 -8.74 6.58
C LEU A 109 15.63 -8.85 5.35
N ALA A 110 16.48 -7.87 5.06
CA ALA A 110 17.37 -7.94 3.89
C ALA A 110 18.22 -9.23 3.81
N PRO A 111 18.96 -9.66 4.85
CA PRO A 111 19.71 -10.91 4.81
C PRO A 111 18.80 -12.15 4.81
N LEU A 112 17.65 -12.08 5.50
CA LEU A 112 16.69 -13.18 5.54
C LEU A 112 16.05 -13.43 4.16
N GLU A 113 15.62 -12.36 3.50
CA GLU A 113 15.04 -12.37 2.17
C GLU A 113 16.05 -12.90 1.16
N ASN A 114 17.30 -12.44 1.24
CA ASN A 114 18.35 -12.93 0.35
C ASN A 114 18.59 -14.44 0.54
N ASN A 115 18.61 -14.94 1.78
CA ASN A 115 18.81 -16.37 2.02
C ASN A 115 17.65 -17.25 1.55
N LEU A 116 16.41 -16.77 1.66
CA LEU A 116 15.22 -17.56 1.34
C LEU A 116 14.78 -17.41 -0.12
N PHE A 117 14.94 -16.22 -0.70
CA PHE A 117 14.36 -15.85 -1.99
C PHE A 117 15.38 -15.46 -3.05
N ALA A 118 16.70 -15.51 -2.78
CA ALA A 118 17.74 -15.27 -3.80
C ALA A 118 17.51 -16.01 -5.13
N PRO A 119 17.20 -17.33 -5.18
CA PRO A 119 17.03 -18.01 -6.47
C PRO A 119 15.86 -17.44 -7.27
N ILE A 120 14.75 -17.11 -6.60
CA ILE A 120 13.54 -16.55 -7.23
C ILE A 120 13.81 -15.12 -7.66
N SER A 121 14.45 -14.31 -6.81
CA SER A 121 14.82 -12.93 -7.11
C SER A 121 15.75 -12.85 -8.32
N ASN A 122 16.78 -13.70 -8.38
CA ASN A 122 17.72 -13.74 -9.50
C ASN A 122 17.04 -14.15 -10.80
N TYR A 123 16.14 -15.12 -10.76
CA TYR A 123 15.34 -15.52 -11.92
C TYR A 123 14.45 -14.37 -12.41
N LEU A 124 13.74 -13.70 -11.49
CA LEU A 124 12.89 -12.56 -11.83
C LEU A 124 13.71 -11.40 -12.42
N LYS A 125 14.89 -11.09 -11.87
CA LYS A 125 15.79 -10.06 -12.40
C LYS A 125 16.21 -10.33 -13.84
N GLN A 126 16.38 -11.58 -14.25
CA GLN A 126 16.74 -11.92 -15.63
C GLN A 126 15.62 -11.68 -16.64
N ILE A 127 14.36 -11.74 -16.19
CA ILE A 127 13.17 -11.61 -17.06
C ILE A 127 12.60 -10.19 -17.01
N THR A 128 12.86 -9.47 -15.92
CA THR A 128 12.31 -8.14 -15.67
C THR A 128 13.05 -7.10 -16.50
N PRO A 129 12.35 -6.26 -17.29
CA PRO A 129 12.96 -5.16 -18.02
C PRO A 129 13.70 -4.18 -17.10
N GLU A 130 14.81 -3.60 -17.57
CA GLU A 130 15.61 -2.61 -16.81
C GLU A 130 14.78 -1.43 -16.29
N TYR A 131 13.71 -1.07 -17.00
CA TYR A 131 12.76 -0.04 -16.58
C TYR A 131 12.21 -0.27 -15.16
N PHE A 132 11.94 -1.52 -14.79
CA PHE A 132 11.40 -1.89 -13.48
C PHE A 132 12.49 -2.14 -12.42
N ASP A 133 13.78 -2.03 -12.78
CA ASP A 133 14.87 -2.17 -11.83
C ASP A 133 15.13 -0.86 -11.08
N TRP A 134 14.56 -0.76 -9.88
CA TRP A 134 14.73 0.41 -9.01
C TRP A 134 16.16 0.55 -8.44
N ALA A 135 16.99 -0.50 -8.53
CA ALA A 135 18.39 -0.43 -8.13
C ALA A 135 19.29 0.18 -9.21
N ASN A 136 18.81 0.27 -10.45
CA ASN A 136 19.54 0.87 -11.56
C ASN A 136 19.42 2.40 -11.53
N ILE A 137 20.21 3.03 -10.66
CA ILE A 137 20.25 4.50 -10.47
C ILE A 137 20.65 5.22 -11.77
N GLU A 138 21.47 4.59 -12.61
CA GLU A 138 21.91 5.16 -13.89
C GLU A 138 20.75 5.34 -14.87
N TYR A 139 19.77 4.42 -14.86
CA TYR A 139 18.55 4.52 -15.65
C TYR A 139 17.73 5.76 -15.30
N PHE A 140 17.63 6.10 -14.01
CA PHE A 140 16.94 7.33 -13.56
C PHE A 140 17.63 8.60 -14.08
N GLY A 141 18.95 8.57 -14.26
CA GLY A 141 19.72 9.68 -14.82
C GLY A 141 19.35 10.05 -16.26
N GLN A 142 18.74 9.12 -17.02
CA GLN A 142 18.30 9.37 -18.39
C GLN A 142 17.13 10.35 -18.46
N TYR A 143 16.21 10.30 -17.48
CA TYR A 143 15.07 11.22 -17.38
C TYR A 143 15.48 12.66 -17.05
N SER A 144 16.64 12.86 -16.41
CA SER A 144 17.19 14.20 -16.16
C SER A 144 17.91 14.79 -17.37
N LYS A 145 18.29 13.97 -18.36
CA LYS A 145 19.12 14.37 -19.51
C LYS A 145 18.29 14.71 -20.76
N GLY A 146 16.97 14.80 -20.66
CA GLY A 146 16.11 15.18 -21.78
C GLY A 146 14.73 15.68 -21.35
N ILE A 147 14.61 17.00 -21.16
CA ILE A 147 14.22 17.90 -22.27
C ILE A 147 15.47 18.68 -22.67
#